data_AF-A0A920UXZ2-F1
#
_entry.id   AF-A0A920UXZ2-F1
#
_cell.length_a   1.000
_cell.length_b   1.000
_cell.length_c   1.000
_cell.angle_alpha   90.00
_cell.angle_beta   90.00
_cell.angle_gamma   90.00
#
_symmetry.space_group_name_H-M   'P 1'
#
loop_
_entity.id
_entity.type
_entity.pdbx_description
1 polymer ?
#
loop_
_entity_poly.entity_id
_entity_poly.type
_entity_poly.pdbx_seq_one_letter_code
_entity_poly.pdbx_strand_id
1 'polypeptide(L)' 'MAVERTFSIVKPDAVANNVFGKIYERFESVGLRIIGCKMLRLTRGQAEEFYVVHRERPFYRETG' A
#
# COMPACT_ATOMS: atom_id res chain seq x y z
N MET A 1 -11.23 22.36 -6.68
CA MET A 1 -11.18 21.31 -5.63
C MET A 1 -9.97 21.57 -4.75
N ALA A 2 -10.06 21.21 -3.46
CA ALA A 2 -8.94 21.33 -2.52
C ALA A 2 -7.84 20.29 -2.84
N VAL A 3 -6.62 20.53 -2.37
CA VAL A 3 -5.54 19.53 -2.44
C VAL A 3 -5.83 18.41 -1.45
N GLU A 4 -6.05 17.21 -1.97
CA GLU A 4 -6.28 16.01 -1.17
C GLU A 4 -5.00 15.19 -1.02
N ARG A 5 -4.95 14.38 0.04
CA ARG A 5 -3.87 13.43 0.30
C ARG A 5 -4.50 12.07 0.56
N THR A 6 -3.93 11.04 -0.06
CA THR A 6 -4.34 9.66 0.15
C THR A 6 -3.13 8.81 0.51
N PHE A 7 -3.39 7.70 1.18
CA PHE A 7 -2.38 6.71 1.54
C PHE A 7 -2.46 5.54 0.56
N SER A 8 -1.31 5.10 0.05
CA SER A 8 -1.20 3.99 -0.90
C SER A 8 -0.15 3.01 -0.41
N ILE A 9 -0.43 1.71 -0.56
CA ILE A 9 0.48 0.62 -0.20
C ILE A 9 0.84 -0.15 -1.47
N VAL A 10 2.15 -0.28 -1.72
CA VAL A 10 2.66 -1.27 -2.65
C VAL A 10 2.84 -2.59 -1.88
N LYS A 11 2.06 -3.60 -2.24
CA LYS A 11 2.06 -4.90 -1.57
C LYS A 11 3.36 -5.70 -1.83
N PRO A 12 3.68 -6.71 -1.00
CA PRO A 12 4.93 -7.47 -1.11
C PRO A 12 5.17 -8.14 -2.46
N ASP A 13 4.12 -8.55 -3.17
CA ASP A 13 4.19 -9.15 -4.50
C ASP A 13 4.77 -8.18 -5.53
N ALA A 14 4.32 -6.93 -5.55
CA ALA A 14 4.84 -5.92 -6.48
C ALA A 14 6.29 -5.52 -6.17
N VAL A 15 6.68 -5.54 -4.88
CA VAL A 15 8.07 -5.34 -4.46
C VAL A 15 8.93 -6.52 -4.89
N ALA A 16 8.50 -7.77 -4.64
CA ALA A 16 9.23 -8.98 -5.00
C ALA A 16 9.43 -9.12 -6.52
N ASN A 17 8.46 -8.66 -7.32
CA ASN A 17 8.54 -8.63 -8.77
C ASN A 17 9.31 -7.41 -9.33
N ASN A 18 9.88 -6.55 -8.48
CA ASN A 18 10.61 -5.33 -8.89
C ASN A 18 9.79 -4.38 -9.78
N VAL A 19 8.45 -4.37 -9.65
CA VAL A 19 7.57 -3.53 -10.47
C VAL A 19 7.08 -2.26 -9.76
N PHE A 20 7.48 -2.03 -8.51
CA PHE A 20 7.04 -0.87 -7.72
C PHE A 20 7.35 0.49 -8.37
N GLY A 21 8.46 0.62 -9.11
CA GLY A 21 8.80 1.85 -9.85
C GLY A 21 7.75 2.22 -10.90
N LYS A 22 7.22 1.22 -11.63
CA LYS A 22 6.15 1.41 -12.62
C LYS A 22 4.84 1.90 -11.97
N ILE A 23 4.61 1.52 -10.72
CA ILE A 23 3.45 1.99 -9.95
C ILE A 23 3.61 3.48 -9.62
N TYR A 24 4.82 3.92 -9.28
CA TYR A 24 5.11 5.34 -9.02
C TYR A 24 4.96 6.17 -10.29
N GLU A 25 5.52 5.70 -11.40
CA GLU A 25 5.34 6.32 -12.73
C GLU A 25 3.86 6.46 -13.10
N ARG A 26 3.03 5.46 -12.75
CA ARG A 26 1.58 5.54 -12.97
C ARG A 26 0.93 6.64 -12.15
N PHE A 27 1.35 6.87 -10.91
CA PHE A 27 0.82 7.98 -10.10
C PHE A 27 1.24 9.34 -10.67
N GLU A 28 2.51 9.48 -11.03
CA GLU A 28 3.04 10.74 -11.55
C GLU A 28 2.47 11.08 -12.94
N SER A 29 2.30 10.09 -13.82
CA SER A 29 1.73 10.29 -15.17
C SER A 29 0.27 10.75 -15.17
N VAL A 30 -0.48 10.52 -14.08
CA VAL A 30 -1.84 11.03 -13.91
C VAL A 30 -1.90 12.30 -13.05
N GLY A 31 -0.75 12.90 -12.72
CA GLY A 31 -0.64 14.17 -12.02
C GLY A 31 -0.66 14.07 -10.49
N LEU A 32 -0.57 12.87 -9.91
CA LEU A 32 -0.40 12.71 -8.46
C LEU A 32 1.05 12.96 -8.06
N ARG A 33 1.26 13.50 -6.86
CA ARG A 33 2.60 13.74 -6.29
C ARG A 33 2.83 12.84 -5.09
N ILE A 34 3.93 12.10 -5.12
CA ILE A 34 4.40 11.35 -3.94
C ILE A 34 5.08 12.32 -2.98
N ILE A 35 4.43 12.61 -1.85
CA ILE A 35 4.93 13.58 -0.85
C ILE A 35 5.69 12.92 0.30
N GLY A 36 5.71 11.58 0.36
CA GLY A 36 6.41 10.80 1.37
C GLY A 36 6.30 9.31 1.08
N CYS A 37 7.34 8.56 1.39
CA CYS A 37 7.39 7.12 1.21
C CYS A 37 8.21 6.47 2.33
N LYS A 38 7.86 5.23 2.67
CA LYS A 38 8.60 4.42 3.64
C LYS A 38 8.50 2.96 3.25
N MET A 39 9.65 2.30 3.09
CA MET A 39 9.70 0.86 2.90
C MET A 39 9.74 0.17 4.27
N LEU A 40 8.79 -0.72 4.51
CA LEU A 40 8.65 -1.45 5.76
C LEU A 40 8.43 -2.92 5.46
N ARG A 41 9.08 -3.78 6.23
CA ARG A 41 8.68 -5.18 6.35
C ARG A 41 7.80 -5.29 7.59
N LEU A 42 6.49 -5.25 7.39
CA LEU A 42 5.53 -5.36 8.49
C LEU A 42 5.63 -6.75 9.12
N THR A 43 5.58 -6.79 10.45
CA THR A 43 5.32 -8.06 11.15
C THR A 43 3.87 -8.46 10.91
N ARG A 44 3.55 -9.74 11.09
CA ARG A 44 2.18 -10.24 10.96
C ARG A 44 1.19 -9.46 11.83
N GLY A 45 1.55 -9.18 13.10
CA GLY A 45 0.68 -8.41 14.00
C GLY A 45 0.42 -6.98 13.51
N GLN A 46 1.42 -6.33 12.90
CA GLN A 46 1.26 -5.00 12.30
C GLN A 46 0.36 -5.02 11.07
N ALA A 47 0.45 -6.06 10.24
CA ALA A 47 -0.43 -6.23 9.08
C ALA A 47 -1.88 -6.48 9.51
N GLU A 48 -2.09 -7.35 10.52
CA GLU A 48 -3.41 -7.63 11.08
C GLU A 48 -4.05 -6.37 11.70
N GLU A 49 -3.29 -5.58 12.47
CA GLU A 49 -3.77 -4.32 13.03
C GLU A 49 -4.15 -3.31 11.93
N PHE A 50 -3.36 -3.20 10.87
CA PHE A 50 -3.65 -2.30 9.75
C PHE A 50 -4.96 -2.68 9.02
N TYR A 51 -5.23 -3.97 8.88
CA TYR A 51 -6.44 -4.48 8.20
C TYR A 51 -7.59 -4.79 9.15
N VAL A 52 -7.54 -4.37 10.42
CA VAL A 52 -8.54 -4.75 11.45
C VAL A 52 -9.97 -4.36 11.06
N VAL A 53 -10.15 -3.31 10.25
CA VAL A 53 -11.44 -2.89 9.69
C VAL A 53 -12.07 -3.99 8.80
N HIS A 54 -11.27 -4.91 8.28
CA HIS A 54 -11.69 -6.06 7.50
C HIS A 54 -11.71 -7.37 8.28
N ARG A 55 -11.58 -7.35 9.62
CA ARG A 55 -11.49 -8.55 10.49
C ARG A 55 -12.60 -9.58 10.27
N GLU A 56 -13.80 -9.14 9.93
CA GLU A 56 -14.97 -10.02 9.70
C GLU A 56 -15.04 -10.58 8.28
N ARG A 57 -14.13 -10.16 7.38
CA ARG A 57 -14.14 -10.61 5.99
C ARG A 57 -13.33 -11.90 5.82
N PRO A 58 -13.76 -12.84 4.96
CA PRO A 58 -13.11 -14.15 4.79
C PRO A 58 -11.61 -14.06 4.46
N PHE A 59 -11.22 -13.03 3.70
CA PHE A 59 -9.84 -12.80 3.25
C PHE A 59 -8.91 -12.21 4.33
N TYR A 60 -9.41 -11.83 5.50
CA TYR A 60 -8.58 -11.28 6.58
C TYR A 60 -7.52 -12.27 7.09
N ARG A 61 -7.79 -13.58 6.97
CA ARG A 61 -6.83 -14.63 7.35
C ARG A 61 -5.68 -14.81 6.34
N GLU A 62 -5.78 -14.22 5.16
CA GLU A 62 -4.74 -14.29 4.11
C GLU A 62 -3.73 -13.12 4.21
N THR A 63 -3.86 -12.25 5.22
CA THR A 63 -3.09 -11.01 5.35
C THR A 63 -1.66 -11.20 5.89
N GLY A 64 -1.09 -12.40 5.79
CA GLY A 64 0.21 -12.78 6.36
C GLY A 64 1.13 -13.47 5.38
#